data_AF-A0A944QWH9-F1
#
_entry.id   AF-A0A944QWH9-F1
#
_cell.length_a   1.000
_cell.length_b   1.000
_cell.length_c   1.000
_cell.angle_alpha   90.00
_cell.angle_beta   90.00
_cell.angle_gamma   90.00
#
_symmetry.space_group_name_H-M   'P 1'
#
loop_
_entity.id
_entity.type
_entity.pdbx_description
1 polymer ?
#
loop_
_entity_poly.entity_id
_entity_poly.type
_entity_poly.pdbx_seq_one_letter_code
_entity_poly.pdbx_strand_id
1 'polypeptide(L)'
;MSARSLIRNHSRRKFIKRAALAAGLAAGIGLSTGSALAKIGYPEKEDLKFGFIKLTDMAPLAIAYEKGYFEDEGLYVTLEAQANWKVLLDGVIDGQLDGAHMLAGQPLAATIGFGTKAHIITPFSMDLNGNGITVSNEIWEMMKPHVERQEDGKPAHPIKADALKPVVDKYKQEGKPFKMGMVFPVSTHNYELRYWLAAGGINPGYYAPHKGDITGQVKADALLSVTPPPQMPATLEAGTIYGYCVGEPWNQQAVFKGIGVPVITDYEIWKDNPEKVFGLTKGFTEKYPNTTIRLVKALIRAGKWLDENDNANRPEAVKILSQSNYVGADYEVIANSMTGTFEYEKGDKRSVPDFNVFFRYNATYPYYSDAVWYLTQMRRWGQISEQKPDSWYDKIAKSVYRPDIYRKAAEALIAEGKISADEFPDFDNETGYRPAQTEFIDGVTFDGTKPNAYIDSFPIGLKGTEKI
;
A
#
# COMPACT_ATOMS: atom_id res chain seq x y z
N MET A 1 94.76 -29.28 21.59
CA MET A 1 94.12 -30.30 20.74
C MET A 1 93.23 -29.56 19.75
N SER A 2 93.77 -29.46 18.53
CA SER A 2 93.35 -28.70 17.35
C SER A 2 92.10 -29.37 16.74
N ALA A 3 91.19 -28.82 15.96
CA ALA A 3 90.95 -27.53 15.32
C ALA A 3 89.90 -27.82 14.22
N ARG A 4 89.24 -26.78 13.69
CA ARG A 4 88.82 -26.58 12.27
C ARG A 4 87.88 -25.38 12.30
N SER A 5 87.96 -24.33 11.48
CA SER A 5 88.79 -23.90 10.34
C SER A 5 88.19 -22.50 10.02
N LEU A 6 88.93 -21.38 10.01
CA LEU A 6 89.57 -20.75 8.82
C LEU A 6 88.60 -20.57 7.63
N ILE A 7 88.50 -19.49 6.85
CA ILE A 7 89.26 -18.23 6.62
C ILE A 7 88.37 -17.36 5.68
N ARG A 8 88.48 -16.02 5.77
CA ARG A 8 88.09 -15.04 4.73
C ARG A 8 89.21 -14.91 3.68
N ASN A 9 88.93 -14.85 2.36
CA ASN A 9 89.34 -13.70 1.50
C ASN A 9 89.14 -13.86 -0.03
N HIS A 10 88.80 -12.70 -0.63
CA HIS A 10 89.24 -12.13 -1.93
C HIS A 10 88.76 -12.76 -3.26
N SER A 11 88.05 -11.99 -4.08
CA SER A 11 88.65 -11.09 -5.10
C SER A 11 87.67 -10.73 -6.23
N ARG A 12 87.90 -9.57 -6.82
CA ARG A 12 87.14 -8.86 -7.85
C ARG A 12 87.30 -9.51 -9.23
N ARG A 13 86.21 -9.58 -10.01
CA ARG A 13 86.24 -9.35 -11.47
C ARG A 13 85.01 -8.55 -11.92
N LYS A 14 85.29 -7.41 -12.56
CA LYS A 14 84.36 -6.53 -13.27
C LYS A 14 83.79 -7.26 -14.48
N PHE A 15 82.49 -7.10 -14.74
CA PHE A 15 81.99 -7.00 -16.11
C PHE A 15 80.76 -6.08 -16.15
N ILE A 16 80.92 -4.94 -16.80
CA ILE A 16 79.84 -4.02 -17.19
C ILE A 16 79.38 -4.49 -18.58
N LYS A 17 78.09 -4.78 -18.73
CA LYS A 17 77.37 -4.60 -20.00
C LYS A 17 75.99 -4.04 -19.71
N ARG A 18 75.80 -2.78 -20.11
CA ARG A 18 74.50 -2.14 -20.28
C ARG A 18 73.84 -2.71 -21.53
N ALA A 19 72.57 -3.09 -21.42
CA ALA A 19 71.63 -3.06 -22.54
C ALA A 19 70.25 -2.75 -21.95
N ALA A 20 69.76 -1.56 -22.28
CA ALA A 20 68.39 -1.16 -22.03
C ALA A 20 67.47 -1.90 -23.00
N LEU A 21 66.37 -2.46 -22.50
CA LEU A 21 65.17 -2.67 -23.30
C LEU A 21 63.99 -2.24 -22.45
N ALA A 22 63.46 -1.06 -22.77
CA ALA A 22 62.18 -0.58 -22.34
C ALA A 22 61.12 -1.17 -23.28
N ALA A 23 60.25 -2.02 -22.74
CA ALA A 23 58.94 -2.41 -23.26
C ALA A 23 58.20 -2.93 -22.02
N GLY A 24 57.27 -2.18 -21.43
CA GLY A 24 55.99 -1.88 -22.03
C GLY A 24 54.96 -2.76 -21.33
N LEU A 25 54.39 -2.25 -20.24
CA LEU A 25 53.11 -2.69 -19.67
C LEU A 25 52.66 -1.60 -18.68
N ALA A 26 51.99 -0.60 -19.22
CA ALA A 26 51.04 0.19 -18.47
C ALA A 26 49.92 -0.76 -18.05
N ALA A 27 50.00 -1.31 -16.85
CA ALA A 27 48.85 -1.91 -16.19
C ALA A 27 47.93 -0.76 -15.79
N GLY A 28 47.08 -0.34 -16.73
CA GLY A 28 45.88 0.42 -16.42
C GLY A 28 45.01 -0.45 -15.53
N ILE A 29 45.12 -0.28 -14.22
CA ILE A 29 44.08 -0.69 -13.29
C ILE A 29 42.97 0.33 -13.52
N GLY A 30 42.10 0.03 -14.49
CA GLY A 30 40.77 0.57 -14.50
C GLY A 30 40.14 0.18 -13.17
N LEU A 31 40.01 1.14 -12.26
CA LEU A 31 39.09 1.06 -11.14
C LEU A 31 37.69 1.00 -11.75
N SER A 32 37.25 -0.21 -12.13
CA SER A 32 35.83 -0.49 -12.26
C SER A 32 35.26 -0.36 -10.86
N THR A 33 34.72 0.82 -10.55
CA THR A 33 33.82 1.02 -9.41
C THR A 33 32.49 0.33 -9.72
N GLY A 34 32.51 -0.99 -9.91
CA GLY A 34 31.33 -1.80 -9.68
C GLY A 34 31.20 -1.87 -8.17
N SER A 35 30.19 -1.21 -7.60
CA SER A 35 29.81 -1.50 -6.22
C SER A 35 29.47 -2.99 -6.18
N ALA A 36 30.36 -3.80 -5.63
CA ALA A 36 30.00 -5.16 -5.26
C ALA A 36 28.98 -4.99 -4.14
N LEU A 37 27.69 -5.05 -4.49
CA LEU A 37 26.61 -5.14 -3.52
C LEU A 37 26.99 -6.25 -2.54
N ALA A 38 27.10 -5.90 -1.26
CA ALA A 38 27.42 -6.89 -0.23
C ALA A 38 26.36 -8.00 -0.31
N LYS A 39 26.82 -9.23 -0.53
CA LYS A 39 25.93 -10.39 -0.67
C LYS A 39 25.05 -10.49 0.57
N ILE A 40 23.73 -10.49 0.39
CA ILE A 40 22.77 -10.61 1.49
C ILE A 40 23.07 -11.92 2.24
N GLY A 41 23.23 -11.82 3.56
CA GLY A 41 23.51 -12.97 4.42
C GLY A 41 22.35 -13.96 4.49
N TYR A 42 22.54 -15.08 5.19
CA TYR A 42 21.43 -15.98 5.53
C TYR A 42 20.38 -15.26 6.40
N PRO A 43 19.10 -15.66 6.32
CA PRO A 43 18.07 -15.13 7.21
C PRO A 43 18.46 -15.35 8.68
N GLU A 44 18.34 -14.32 9.51
CA GLU A 44 18.59 -14.44 10.96
C GLU A 44 17.42 -15.14 11.67
N LYS A 45 16.23 -15.09 11.06
CA LYS A 45 15.01 -15.79 11.46
C LYS A 45 14.36 -16.37 10.20
N GLU A 46 14.15 -17.68 10.21
CA GLU A 46 13.63 -18.45 9.07
C GLU A 46 12.13 -18.70 9.21
N ASP A 47 11.68 -19.16 10.39
CA ASP A 47 10.26 -19.36 10.69
C ASP A 47 9.57 -18.02 10.98
N LEU A 48 8.56 -17.69 10.18
CA LEU A 48 7.84 -16.43 10.28
C LEU A 48 6.33 -16.65 10.30
N LYS A 49 5.61 -15.85 11.08
CA LYS A 49 4.14 -15.81 11.06
C LYS A 49 3.63 -14.46 10.57
N PHE A 50 2.82 -14.44 9.51
CA PHE A 50 2.21 -13.21 8.99
C PHE A 50 0.70 -13.19 9.12
N GLY A 51 0.17 -12.03 9.53
CA GLY A 51 -1.26 -11.77 9.54
C GLY A 51 -1.77 -11.20 8.22
N PHE A 52 -3.02 -11.49 7.89
CA PHE A 52 -3.74 -10.82 6.80
C PHE A 52 -5.24 -10.68 7.10
N ILE A 53 -5.89 -9.71 6.48
CA ILE A 53 -7.36 -9.63 6.40
C ILE A 53 -7.81 -10.26 5.07
N LYS A 54 -8.96 -10.94 5.09
CA LYS A 54 -9.57 -11.59 3.92
C LYS A 54 -10.07 -10.55 2.90
N LEU A 55 -9.14 -10.04 2.12
CA LEU A 55 -9.32 -9.10 1.01
C LEU A 55 -8.41 -9.54 -0.14
N THR A 56 -8.70 -9.14 -1.38
CA THR A 56 -7.91 -9.56 -2.55
C THR A 56 -6.49 -8.98 -2.56
N ASP A 57 -6.30 -7.82 -1.96
CA ASP A 57 -5.00 -7.15 -1.79
C ASP A 57 -3.98 -7.97 -0.96
N MET A 58 -4.42 -9.01 -0.24
CA MET A 58 -3.51 -9.98 0.40
C MET A 58 -2.77 -10.89 -0.60
N ALA A 59 -3.12 -10.84 -1.89
CA ALA A 59 -2.60 -11.72 -2.93
C ALA A 59 -1.08 -11.90 -2.95
N PRO A 60 -0.23 -10.85 -2.78
CA PRO A 60 1.21 -11.04 -2.75
C PRO A 60 1.69 -12.04 -1.69
N LEU A 61 1.01 -12.13 -0.53
CA LEU A 61 1.35 -13.12 0.50
C LEU A 61 0.99 -14.55 0.08
N ALA A 62 -0.24 -14.74 -0.41
CA ALA A 62 -0.68 -16.06 -0.86
C ALA A 62 0.16 -16.56 -2.04
N ILE A 63 0.47 -15.70 -3.00
CA ILE A 63 1.28 -16.06 -4.16
C ILE A 63 2.73 -16.32 -3.75
N ALA A 64 3.33 -15.49 -2.88
CA ALA A 64 4.70 -15.75 -2.42
C ALA A 64 4.83 -17.11 -1.72
N TYR A 65 3.79 -17.53 -0.99
CA TYR A 65 3.72 -18.85 -0.36
C TYR A 65 3.51 -19.97 -1.39
N GLU A 66 2.44 -19.92 -2.19
CA GLU A 66 2.08 -20.99 -3.13
C GLU A 66 3.09 -21.18 -4.27
N LYS A 67 3.82 -20.12 -4.64
CA LYS A 67 4.87 -20.19 -5.67
C LYS A 67 6.27 -20.49 -5.11
N GLY A 68 6.39 -20.72 -3.80
CA GLY A 68 7.66 -21.08 -3.17
C GLY A 68 8.66 -19.93 -3.06
N TYR A 69 8.22 -18.68 -3.21
CA TYR A 69 9.13 -17.53 -3.23
C TYR A 69 9.68 -17.21 -1.84
N PHE A 70 8.97 -17.57 -0.77
CA PHE A 70 9.53 -17.46 0.58
C PHE A 70 10.63 -18.51 0.80
N GLU A 71 10.39 -19.75 0.40
CA GLU A 71 11.31 -20.89 0.53
C GLU A 71 12.59 -20.66 -0.30
N ASP A 72 12.46 -20.13 -1.52
CA ASP A 72 13.59 -19.70 -2.35
C ASP A 72 14.51 -18.70 -1.63
N GLU A 73 13.96 -17.93 -0.70
CA GLU A 73 14.68 -16.93 0.09
C GLU A 73 15.08 -17.44 1.48
N GLY A 74 14.79 -18.73 1.79
CA GLY A 74 15.12 -19.39 3.05
C GLY A 74 14.14 -19.10 4.19
N LEU A 75 12.91 -18.73 3.88
CA LEU A 75 11.88 -18.34 4.85
C LEU A 75 10.75 -19.38 4.87
N TYR A 76 10.36 -19.81 6.07
CA TYR A 76 9.24 -20.74 6.29
C TYR A 76 8.08 -19.95 6.90
N VAL A 77 7.07 -19.67 6.09
CA VAL A 77 6.02 -18.71 6.45
C VAL A 77 4.73 -19.43 6.84
N THR A 78 4.11 -19.00 7.94
CA THR A 78 2.72 -19.32 8.28
C THR A 78 1.86 -18.08 8.03
N LEU A 79 0.80 -18.22 7.23
CA LEU A 79 -0.18 -17.17 6.99
C LEU A 79 -1.41 -17.36 7.90
N GLU A 80 -1.81 -16.31 8.61
CA GLU A 80 -2.92 -16.37 9.57
C GLU A 80 -3.95 -15.27 9.31
N ALA A 81 -5.18 -15.67 8.97
CA ALA A 81 -6.29 -14.74 8.80
C ALA A 81 -6.66 -14.08 10.15
N GLN A 82 -6.73 -12.75 10.16
CA GLN A 82 -7.08 -11.95 11.33
C GLN A 82 -8.53 -11.47 11.26
N ALA A 83 -9.16 -11.32 12.43
CA ALA A 83 -10.59 -10.98 12.50
C ALA A 83 -10.88 -9.53 12.08
N ASN A 84 -9.97 -8.60 12.38
CA ASN A 84 -10.08 -7.19 12.02
C ASN A 84 -8.72 -6.49 12.11
N TRP A 85 -8.66 -5.27 11.60
CA TRP A 85 -7.43 -4.47 11.52
C TRP A 85 -6.79 -4.13 12.86
N LYS A 86 -7.58 -4.00 13.94
CA LYS A 86 -7.04 -3.72 15.28
C LYS A 86 -6.28 -4.93 15.82
N VAL A 87 -6.91 -6.11 15.76
CA VAL A 87 -6.30 -7.37 16.19
C VAL A 87 -5.02 -7.66 15.40
N LEU A 88 -5.05 -7.43 14.09
CA LEU A 88 -3.88 -7.60 13.23
C LEU A 88 -2.71 -6.67 13.64
N LEU A 89 -2.99 -5.39 13.87
CA LEU A 89 -1.97 -4.43 14.29
C LEU A 89 -1.39 -4.79 15.66
N ASP A 90 -2.25 -5.12 16.63
CA ASP A 90 -1.82 -5.52 17.98
C ASP A 90 -0.97 -6.80 17.93
N GLY A 91 -1.36 -7.78 17.10
CA GLY A 91 -0.59 -9.01 16.90
C GLY A 91 0.84 -8.75 16.42
N VAL A 92 1.04 -7.75 15.55
CA VAL A 92 2.39 -7.35 15.10
C VAL A 92 3.14 -6.56 16.19
N ILE A 93 2.46 -5.66 16.90
CA ILE A 93 3.08 -4.87 17.98
C ILE A 93 3.57 -5.77 19.12
N ASP A 94 2.77 -6.76 19.51
CA ASP A 94 3.05 -7.67 20.62
C ASP A 94 3.93 -8.87 20.21
N GLY A 95 4.28 -8.99 18.92
CA GLY A 95 5.16 -10.03 18.39
C GLY A 95 4.50 -11.41 18.24
N GLN A 96 3.17 -11.49 18.29
CA GLN A 96 2.43 -12.71 17.93
C GLN A 96 2.48 -12.97 16.42
N LEU A 97 2.58 -11.89 15.64
CA LEU A 97 2.82 -11.88 14.21
C LEU A 97 4.17 -11.17 13.97
N ASP A 98 5.03 -11.73 13.13
CA ASP A 98 6.30 -11.11 12.78
C ASP A 98 6.11 -9.90 11.85
N GLY A 99 5.05 -9.93 11.04
CA GLY A 99 4.64 -8.88 10.12
C GLY A 99 3.21 -9.12 9.61
N ALA A 100 2.66 -8.19 8.86
CA ALA A 100 1.32 -8.37 8.31
C ALA A 100 1.03 -7.49 7.08
N HIS A 101 0.08 -7.96 6.29
CA HIS A 101 -0.70 -7.11 5.39
C HIS A 101 -1.49 -6.07 6.23
N MET A 102 -1.20 -4.79 6.03
CA MET A 102 -1.75 -3.67 6.81
C MET A 102 -2.34 -2.58 5.92
N LEU A 103 -3.27 -1.81 6.49
CA LEU A 103 -3.68 -0.53 5.91
C LEU A 103 -2.49 0.43 5.92
N ALA A 104 -2.22 1.15 4.83
CA ALA A 104 -1.10 2.11 4.74
C ALA A 104 -1.08 3.19 5.84
N GLY A 105 -2.25 3.59 6.35
CA GLY A 105 -2.36 4.55 7.45
C GLY A 105 -2.04 3.97 8.84
N GLN A 106 -2.06 2.64 9.03
CA GLN A 106 -1.79 2.04 10.35
C GLN A 106 -0.35 2.25 10.82
N PRO A 107 0.70 2.00 10.01
CA PRO A 107 2.08 2.26 10.43
C PRO A 107 2.33 3.73 10.79
N LEU A 108 1.72 4.65 10.03
CA LEU A 108 1.83 6.09 10.25
C LEU A 108 1.14 6.52 11.54
N ALA A 109 -0.13 6.13 11.71
CA ALA A 109 -0.93 6.44 12.90
C ALA A 109 -0.28 5.91 14.18
N ALA A 110 0.20 4.65 14.15
CA ALA A 110 0.88 4.05 15.29
C ALA A 110 2.16 4.81 15.67
N THR A 111 2.94 5.23 14.66
CA THR A 111 4.20 5.95 14.86
C THR A 111 3.99 7.35 15.44
N ILE A 112 2.95 8.07 15.00
CA ILE A 112 2.62 9.40 15.54
C ILE A 112 1.79 9.33 16.84
N GLY A 113 1.33 8.14 17.24
CA GLY A 113 0.60 7.90 18.48
C GLY A 113 -0.90 8.19 18.42
N PHE A 114 -1.54 8.06 17.25
CA PHE A 114 -3.00 8.05 17.14
C PHE A 114 -3.55 6.63 17.33
N GLY A 115 -4.35 6.42 18.38
CA GLY A 115 -4.81 5.09 18.79
C GLY A 115 -3.77 4.38 19.65
N THR A 116 -3.07 3.39 19.09
CA THR A 116 -1.95 2.71 19.76
C THR A 116 -0.64 3.42 19.40
N LYS A 117 0.37 3.40 20.29
CA LYS A 117 1.70 3.94 19.99
C LYS A 117 2.73 2.82 19.79
N ALA A 118 3.24 2.68 18.58
CA ALA A 118 4.30 1.75 18.24
C ALA A 118 5.04 2.23 16.99
N HIS A 119 6.34 1.95 16.87
CA HIS A 119 7.08 2.29 15.65
C HIS A 119 7.03 1.12 14.66
N ILE A 120 6.08 1.20 13.74
CA ILE A 120 5.92 0.27 12.62
C ILE A 120 6.54 0.92 11.38
N ILE A 121 7.21 0.13 10.56
CA ILE A 121 7.73 0.54 9.27
C ILE A 121 7.16 -0.34 8.16
N THR A 122 7.24 0.13 6.92
CA THR A 122 6.92 -0.66 5.74
C THR A 122 8.01 -0.53 4.68
N PRO A 123 8.64 -1.65 4.28
CA PRO A 123 9.57 -1.68 3.16
C PRO A 123 8.89 -2.09 1.83
N PHE A 124 7.58 -2.32 1.80
CA PHE A 124 6.88 -2.86 0.64
C PHE A 124 5.43 -2.38 0.62
N SER A 125 5.06 -1.66 -0.44
CA SER A 125 3.67 -1.41 -0.78
C SER A 125 3.10 -2.68 -1.42
N MET A 126 1.88 -3.06 -1.06
CA MET A 126 1.31 -4.33 -1.53
C MET A 126 0.64 -4.20 -2.89
N ASP A 127 -0.02 -3.07 -3.12
CA ASP A 127 -0.87 -2.85 -4.28
C ASP A 127 -1.20 -1.37 -4.48
N LEU A 128 -1.68 -1.07 -5.69
CA LEU A 128 -2.44 0.14 -6.01
C LEU A 128 -3.89 -0.25 -6.30
N ASN A 129 -4.80 0.66 -5.92
CA ASN A 129 -6.25 0.54 -6.11
C ASN A 129 -6.83 -0.73 -5.44
N GLY A 130 -8.10 -1.03 -5.66
CA GLY A 130 -8.71 -2.29 -5.23
C GLY A 130 -9.96 -2.15 -4.35
N ASN A 131 -10.38 -0.92 -4.09
CA ASN A 131 -11.55 -0.60 -3.31
C ASN A 131 -12.72 -0.09 -4.15
N GLY A 132 -13.89 -0.08 -3.53
CA GLY A 132 -15.08 0.54 -4.08
C GLY A 132 -15.94 1.17 -2.99
N ILE A 133 -16.84 2.06 -3.42
CA ILE A 133 -17.93 2.58 -2.60
C ILE A 133 -19.23 1.96 -3.11
N THR A 134 -19.90 1.22 -2.24
CA THR A 134 -21.18 0.56 -2.52
C THR A 134 -22.29 1.22 -1.73
N VAL A 135 -23.45 1.44 -2.36
CA VAL A 135 -24.68 1.90 -1.69
C VAL A 135 -25.75 0.80 -1.73
N SER A 136 -26.71 0.84 -0.82
CA SER A 136 -27.85 -0.09 -0.86
C SER A 136 -28.73 0.19 -2.08
N ASN A 137 -29.50 -0.80 -2.52
CA ASN A 137 -30.44 -0.62 -3.63
C ASN A 137 -31.42 0.54 -3.38
N GLU A 138 -31.90 0.71 -2.14
CA GLU A 138 -32.79 1.81 -1.78
C GLU A 138 -32.13 3.18 -2.03
N ILE A 139 -30.89 3.36 -1.58
CA ILE A 139 -30.15 4.61 -1.83
C ILE A 139 -29.84 4.77 -3.31
N TRP A 140 -29.50 3.68 -4.01
CA TRP A 140 -29.26 3.72 -5.44
C TRP A 140 -30.47 4.23 -6.22
N GLU A 141 -31.68 3.75 -5.92
CA GLU A 141 -32.91 4.26 -6.53
C GLU A 141 -33.13 5.76 -6.26
N MET A 142 -32.75 6.25 -5.07
CA MET A 142 -32.83 7.68 -4.75
C MET A 142 -31.74 8.50 -5.44
N MET A 143 -30.59 7.92 -5.76
CA MET A 143 -29.49 8.57 -6.49
C MET A 143 -29.76 8.65 -8.00
N LYS A 144 -30.38 7.63 -8.60
CA LYS A 144 -30.59 7.51 -10.06
C LYS A 144 -31.12 8.78 -10.76
N PRO A 145 -32.07 9.56 -10.20
CA PRO A 145 -32.52 10.81 -10.82
C PRO A 145 -31.45 11.89 -10.96
N HIS A 146 -30.35 11.78 -10.21
CA HIS A 146 -29.24 12.72 -10.16
C HIS A 146 -27.97 12.17 -10.82
N VAL A 147 -28.04 11.00 -11.46
CA VAL A 147 -26.92 10.37 -12.14
C VAL A 147 -27.05 10.58 -13.65
N GLU A 148 -26.00 11.10 -14.27
CA GLU A 148 -25.91 11.22 -15.71
C GLU A 148 -25.96 9.84 -16.38
N ARG A 149 -26.57 9.76 -17.57
CA ARG A 149 -26.69 8.52 -18.34
C ARG A 149 -26.01 8.66 -19.68
N GLN A 150 -25.41 7.56 -20.12
CA GLN A 150 -24.87 7.40 -21.47
C GLN A 150 -26.01 7.18 -22.48
N GLU A 151 -25.68 7.24 -23.78
CA GLU A 151 -26.66 7.03 -24.86
C GLU A 151 -27.31 5.63 -24.82
N ASP A 152 -26.59 4.62 -24.32
CA ASP A 152 -27.09 3.25 -24.15
C ASP A 152 -27.98 3.07 -22.90
N GLY A 153 -28.21 4.14 -22.14
CA GLY A 153 -29.03 4.16 -20.94
C GLY A 153 -28.30 3.79 -19.64
N LYS A 154 -27.03 3.37 -19.71
CA LYS A 154 -26.23 3.04 -18.52
C LYS A 154 -25.80 4.29 -17.74
N PRO A 155 -25.53 4.18 -16.42
CA PRO A 155 -24.93 5.27 -15.66
C PRO A 155 -23.59 5.73 -16.27
N ALA A 156 -23.38 7.04 -16.35
CA ALA A 156 -22.08 7.59 -16.67
C ALA A 156 -21.18 7.50 -15.44
N HIS A 157 -20.01 6.91 -15.62
CA HIS A 157 -18.98 6.80 -14.58
C HIS A 157 -17.82 7.75 -14.94
N PRO A 158 -17.14 8.34 -13.94
CA PRO A 158 -17.30 8.13 -12.50
C PRO A 158 -18.54 8.82 -11.90
N ILE A 159 -19.23 8.16 -10.96
CA ILE A 159 -20.38 8.77 -10.25
C ILE A 159 -19.87 9.55 -9.04
N LYS A 160 -20.03 10.87 -9.09
CA LYS A 160 -19.66 11.79 -8.00
C LYS A 160 -20.68 11.74 -6.86
N ALA A 161 -20.26 12.13 -5.65
CA ALA A 161 -21.14 12.15 -4.49
C ALA A 161 -22.17 13.30 -4.52
N ASP A 162 -22.10 14.21 -5.50
CA ASP A 162 -23.15 15.20 -5.73
C ASP A 162 -24.50 14.55 -6.10
N ALA A 163 -24.48 13.38 -6.75
CA ALA A 163 -25.67 12.55 -6.99
C ALA A 163 -26.26 11.97 -5.68
N LEU A 164 -25.42 11.78 -4.65
CA LEU A 164 -25.85 11.33 -3.32
C LEU A 164 -26.36 12.48 -2.44
N LYS A 165 -25.87 13.71 -2.67
CA LYS A 165 -26.14 14.86 -1.80
C LYS A 165 -27.63 15.15 -1.57
N PRO A 166 -28.52 15.14 -2.59
CA PRO A 166 -29.97 15.34 -2.38
C PRO A 166 -30.59 14.30 -1.43
N VAL A 167 -30.08 13.07 -1.46
CA VAL A 167 -30.53 11.98 -0.59
C VAL A 167 -30.13 12.25 0.85
N VAL A 168 -28.87 12.62 1.09
CA VAL A 168 -28.36 12.96 2.42
C VAL A 168 -29.09 14.19 2.99
N ASP A 169 -29.31 15.22 2.17
CA ASP A 169 -30.04 16.42 2.58
C ASP A 169 -31.48 16.10 2.97
N LYS A 170 -32.16 15.18 2.25
CA LYS A 170 -33.48 14.69 2.61
C LYS A 170 -33.49 13.99 3.98
N TYR A 171 -32.56 13.06 4.21
CA TYR A 171 -32.43 12.38 5.51
C TYR A 171 -32.25 13.38 6.66
N LYS A 172 -31.38 14.38 6.45
CA LYS A 172 -31.14 15.45 7.41
C LYS A 172 -32.39 16.29 7.69
N GLN A 173 -33.14 16.66 6.66
CA GLN A 173 -34.42 17.40 6.80
C GLN A 173 -35.48 16.59 7.57
N GLU A 174 -35.47 15.27 7.40
CA GLU A 174 -36.34 14.34 8.14
C GLU A 174 -35.84 14.04 9.57
N GLY A 175 -34.70 14.60 9.99
CA GLY A 175 -34.09 14.32 11.29
C GLY A 175 -33.52 12.89 11.41
N LYS A 176 -33.26 12.22 10.29
CA LYS A 176 -32.73 10.85 10.25
C LYS A 176 -31.22 10.87 9.95
N PRO A 177 -30.40 10.06 10.66
CA PRO A 177 -28.98 9.95 10.35
C PRO A 177 -28.79 9.18 9.03
N PHE A 178 -27.91 9.69 8.16
CA PHE A 178 -27.41 8.94 7.01
C PHE A 178 -26.15 8.17 7.44
N LYS A 179 -26.18 6.83 7.41
CA LYS A 179 -25.13 5.97 7.99
C LYS A 179 -24.35 5.25 6.89
N MET A 180 -23.02 5.28 6.95
CA MET A 180 -22.15 4.52 6.05
C MET A 180 -21.04 3.78 6.80
N GLY A 181 -20.54 2.70 6.22
CA GLY A 181 -19.46 1.87 6.76
C GLY A 181 -18.08 2.22 6.21
N MET A 182 -17.06 2.14 7.07
CA MET A 182 -15.64 2.10 6.71
C MET A 182 -14.94 1.05 7.55
N VAL A 183 -13.74 0.59 7.17
CA VAL A 183 -13.12 -0.58 7.83
C VAL A 183 -12.27 -0.24 9.05
N PHE A 184 -11.72 0.98 9.11
CA PHE A 184 -10.90 1.46 10.22
C PHE A 184 -10.69 2.98 10.17
N PRO A 185 -10.55 3.71 11.30
CA PRO A 185 -10.41 5.18 11.31
C PRO A 185 -9.21 5.77 10.54
N VAL A 186 -8.16 4.98 10.34
CA VAL A 186 -6.95 5.37 9.58
C VAL A 186 -6.74 4.50 8.33
N SER A 187 -7.82 3.89 7.83
CA SER A 187 -7.80 3.12 6.59
C SER A 187 -7.87 4.01 5.35
N THR A 188 -7.34 3.52 4.23
CA THR A 188 -7.52 4.14 2.91
C THR A 188 -9.00 4.29 2.59
N HIS A 189 -9.79 3.24 2.75
CA HIS A 189 -11.26 3.25 2.63
C HIS A 189 -11.96 4.42 3.35
N ASN A 190 -11.55 4.74 4.59
CA ASN A 190 -12.13 5.88 5.31
C ASN A 190 -11.75 7.19 4.63
N TYR A 191 -10.52 7.33 4.16
CA TYR A 191 -10.07 8.53 3.47
C TYR A 191 -10.66 8.67 2.06
N GLU A 192 -10.80 7.60 1.30
CA GLU A 192 -11.49 7.57 0.01
C GLU A 192 -12.96 7.94 0.15
N LEU A 193 -13.67 7.31 1.10
CA LEU A 193 -15.07 7.63 1.36
C LEU A 193 -15.23 9.10 1.78
N ARG A 194 -14.36 9.59 2.67
CA ARG A 194 -14.35 11.00 3.07
C ARG A 194 -14.04 11.93 1.91
N TYR A 195 -13.12 11.55 1.03
CA TYR A 195 -12.75 12.32 -0.15
C TYR A 195 -13.93 12.42 -1.12
N TRP A 196 -14.52 11.28 -1.50
CA TRP A 196 -15.67 11.21 -2.39
C TRP A 196 -16.86 12.03 -1.87
N LEU A 197 -17.22 11.84 -0.58
CA LEU A 197 -18.28 12.61 0.07
C LEU A 197 -17.99 14.12 0.06
N ALA A 198 -16.77 14.52 0.45
CA ALA A 198 -16.38 15.92 0.52
C ALA A 198 -16.34 16.60 -0.86
N ALA A 199 -15.91 15.88 -1.90
CA ALA A 199 -15.92 16.35 -3.29
C ALA A 199 -17.36 16.61 -3.79
N GLY A 200 -18.34 15.85 -3.32
CA GLY A 200 -19.77 16.09 -3.57
C GLY A 200 -20.45 17.07 -2.61
N GLY A 201 -19.70 17.73 -1.73
CA GLY A 201 -20.25 18.71 -0.79
C GLY A 201 -20.97 18.12 0.43
N ILE A 202 -20.69 16.86 0.79
CA ILE A 202 -21.23 16.19 1.98
C ILE A 202 -20.13 16.15 3.06
N ASN A 203 -20.41 16.66 4.25
CA ASN A 203 -19.42 16.65 5.34
C ASN A 203 -19.39 15.26 6.03
N PRO A 204 -18.26 14.53 6.00
CA PRO A 204 -18.18 13.19 6.62
C PRO A 204 -17.82 13.24 8.12
N GLY A 205 -17.80 14.44 8.71
CA GLY A 205 -17.47 14.66 10.11
C GLY A 205 -15.98 14.77 10.40
N TYR A 206 -15.64 15.11 11.65
CA TYR A 206 -14.27 15.28 12.11
C TYR A 206 -13.98 14.43 13.36
N TYR A 207 -12.73 14.05 13.49
CA TYR A 207 -12.15 13.48 14.71
C TYR A 207 -11.71 14.61 15.64
N ALA A 208 -11.89 14.45 16.94
CA ALA A 208 -11.42 15.38 17.97
C ALA A 208 -10.79 14.63 19.15
N PRO A 209 -9.70 13.87 18.92
CA PRO A 209 -9.10 13.02 19.95
C PRO A 209 -8.63 13.80 21.18
N HIS A 210 -8.23 15.05 21.00
CA HIS A 210 -7.86 15.96 22.08
C HIS A 210 -9.04 16.35 23.00
N LYS A 211 -10.28 16.07 22.60
CA LYS A 211 -11.52 16.19 23.39
C LYS A 211 -12.09 14.85 23.82
N GLY A 212 -11.37 13.75 23.56
CA GLY A 212 -11.84 12.38 23.83
C GLY A 212 -12.79 11.80 22.78
N ASP A 213 -13.04 12.50 21.66
CA ASP A 213 -13.89 11.99 20.57
C ASP A 213 -13.03 11.41 19.44
N ILE A 214 -13.07 10.09 19.31
CA ILE A 214 -12.40 9.32 18.25
C ILE A 214 -13.38 8.75 17.22
N THR A 215 -14.65 9.15 17.26
CA THR A 215 -15.71 8.62 16.39
C THR A 215 -15.56 9.13 14.95
N GLY A 216 -15.07 10.36 14.79
CA GLY A 216 -14.96 11.01 13.49
C GLY A 216 -16.28 11.59 12.98
N GLN A 217 -17.30 11.72 13.84
CA GLN A 217 -18.67 12.08 13.47
C GLN A 217 -19.05 13.53 13.85
N VAL A 218 -18.13 14.32 14.41
CA VAL A 218 -18.40 15.70 14.80
C VAL A 218 -18.76 16.53 13.56
N LYS A 219 -19.93 17.17 13.55
CA LYS A 219 -20.48 17.96 12.42
C LYS A 219 -20.73 17.18 11.13
N ALA A 220 -20.91 15.86 11.21
CA ALA A 220 -21.17 15.03 10.05
C ALA A 220 -22.59 15.22 9.46
N ASP A 221 -22.67 15.27 8.13
CA ASP A 221 -23.91 15.04 7.36
C ASP A 221 -24.12 13.54 7.11
N ALA A 222 -23.02 12.80 6.93
CA ALA A 222 -23.00 11.33 6.82
C ALA A 222 -22.16 10.71 7.96
N LEU A 223 -22.79 9.87 8.77
CA LEU A 223 -22.16 9.21 9.92
C LEU A 223 -21.38 7.98 9.44
N LEU A 224 -20.06 8.01 9.62
CA LEU A 224 -19.18 6.90 9.27
C LEU A 224 -18.90 6.02 10.49
N SER A 225 -19.07 4.70 10.36
CA SER A 225 -18.82 3.74 11.44
C SER A 225 -17.93 2.59 10.99
N VAL A 226 -17.18 2.01 11.93
CA VAL A 226 -16.30 0.87 11.67
C VAL A 226 -17.13 -0.40 11.47
N THR A 227 -16.90 -1.10 10.35
CA THR A 227 -17.45 -2.42 10.06
C THR A 227 -16.34 -3.29 9.47
N PRO A 228 -16.04 -4.48 10.05
CA PRO A 228 -15.07 -5.40 9.47
C PRO A 228 -15.43 -5.79 8.02
N PRO A 229 -14.46 -5.90 7.09
CA PRO A 229 -14.76 -6.13 5.68
C PRO A 229 -15.69 -7.32 5.39
N PRO A 230 -15.48 -8.52 5.98
CA PRO A 230 -16.38 -9.67 5.73
C PRO A 230 -17.82 -9.47 6.22
N GLN A 231 -18.05 -8.49 7.10
CA GLN A 231 -19.35 -8.18 7.66
C GLN A 231 -20.09 -7.07 6.87
N MET A 232 -19.40 -6.37 5.93
CA MET A 232 -19.98 -5.26 5.18
C MET A 232 -21.27 -5.62 4.43
N PRO A 233 -21.32 -6.72 3.63
CA PRO A 233 -22.54 -7.08 2.90
C PRO A 233 -23.74 -7.35 3.83
N ALA A 234 -23.54 -8.12 4.91
CA ALA A 234 -24.61 -8.43 5.86
C ALA A 234 -25.11 -7.18 6.62
N THR A 235 -24.21 -6.24 6.92
CA THR A 235 -24.54 -4.97 7.60
C THR A 235 -25.37 -4.04 6.69
N LEU A 236 -25.08 -4.04 5.38
CA LEU A 236 -25.85 -3.33 4.36
C LEU A 236 -27.25 -3.95 4.19
N GLU A 237 -27.32 -5.28 4.05
CA GLU A 237 -28.58 -6.03 3.90
C GLU A 237 -29.52 -5.83 5.09
N ALA A 238 -28.97 -5.74 6.31
CA ALA A 238 -29.73 -5.46 7.52
C ALA A 238 -30.21 -4.00 7.65
N GLY A 239 -29.84 -3.09 6.75
CA GLY A 239 -30.17 -1.66 6.83
C GLY A 239 -29.48 -0.93 7.99
N THR A 240 -28.43 -1.52 8.57
CA THR A 240 -27.66 -0.89 9.65
C THR A 240 -26.82 0.26 9.10
N ILE A 241 -26.29 0.10 7.87
CA ILE A 241 -25.66 1.14 7.05
C ILE A 241 -26.36 1.21 5.69
N TYR A 242 -26.25 2.33 4.99
CA TYR A 242 -26.85 2.55 3.68
C TYR A 242 -25.83 2.56 2.53
N GLY A 243 -24.56 2.47 2.88
CA GLY A 243 -23.45 2.26 1.96
C GLY A 243 -22.16 2.05 2.73
N TYR A 244 -21.08 1.70 2.04
CA TYR A 244 -19.77 1.50 2.64
C TYR A 244 -18.65 1.71 1.63
N CYS A 245 -17.42 1.87 2.13
CA CYS A 245 -16.20 1.74 1.35
C CYS A 245 -15.35 0.58 1.88
N VAL A 246 -14.95 -0.33 0.98
CA VAL A 246 -14.24 -1.57 1.31
C VAL A 246 -13.44 -2.07 0.08
N GLY A 247 -12.33 -2.77 0.34
CA GLY A 247 -11.62 -3.56 -0.65
C GLY A 247 -12.40 -4.79 -1.12
N GLU A 248 -12.01 -5.33 -2.26
CA GLU A 248 -12.59 -6.55 -2.80
C GLU A 248 -12.28 -7.80 -1.96
N PRO A 249 -13.15 -8.82 -1.94
CA PRO A 249 -14.26 -9.08 -2.86
C PRO A 249 -15.63 -8.52 -2.40
N TRP A 250 -15.67 -7.64 -1.40
CA TRP A 250 -16.91 -7.39 -0.66
C TRP A 250 -17.91 -6.49 -1.39
N ASN A 251 -17.47 -5.64 -2.33
CA ASN A 251 -18.40 -4.91 -3.19
C ASN A 251 -19.03 -5.86 -4.22
N GLN A 252 -18.23 -6.71 -4.87
CA GLN A 252 -18.74 -7.73 -5.80
C GLN A 252 -19.67 -8.73 -5.08
N GLN A 253 -19.42 -9.04 -3.82
CA GLN A 253 -20.32 -9.86 -3.01
C GLN A 253 -21.70 -9.22 -2.83
N ALA A 254 -21.79 -7.89 -2.73
CA ALA A 254 -23.08 -7.19 -2.64
C ALA A 254 -23.84 -7.18 -3.97
N VAL A 255 -23.13 -7.04 -5.10
CA VAL A 255 -23.71 -7.18 -6.44
C VAL A 255 -24.24 -8.59 -6.65
N PHE A 256 -23.43 -9.60 -6.34
CA PHE A 256 -23.78 -11.01 -6.51
C PHE A 256 -25.03 -11.39 -5.68
N LYS A 257 -25.14 -10.88 -4.45
CA LYS A 257 -26.32 -11.06 -3.59
C LYS A 257 -27.51 -10.18 -3.98
N GLY A 258 -27.32 -9.19 -4.85
CA GLY A 258 -28.34 -8.25 -5.28
C GLY A 258 -28.80 -7.30 -4.17
N ILE A 259 -27.90 -6.94 -3.24
CA ILE A 259 -28.23 -6.10 -2.06
C ILE A 259 -27.70 -4.66 -2.15
N GLY A 260 -26.79 -4.40 -3.08
CA GLY A 260 -26.20 -3.08 -3.26
C GLY A 260 -25.48 -2.92 -4.60
N VAL A 261 -25.11 -1.68 -4.87
CA VAL A 261 -24.52 -1.21 -6.13
C VAL A 261 -23.24 -0.41 -5.81
N PRO A 262 -22.05 -0.91 -6.20
CA PRO A 262 -20.86 -0.10 -6.36
C PRO A 262 -21.17 1.12 -7.23
N VAL A 263 -20.94 2.33 -6.71
CA VAL A 263 -21.15 3.58 -7.47
C VAL A 263 -19.85 4.15 -8.00
N ILE A 264 -18.72 3.80 -7.38
CA ILE A 264 -17.39 4.26 -7.80
C ILE A 264 -16.31 3.32 -7.26
N THR A 265 -15.22 3.19 -8.00
CA THR A 265 -13.98 2.52 -7.59
C THR A 265 -12.95 3.53 -7.09
N ASP A 266 -11.99 3.11 -6.27
CA ASP A 266 -10.91 4.01 -5.85
C ASP A 266 -10.04 4.52 -7.01
N TYR A 267 -9.80 3.68 -8.02
CA TYR A 267 -9.16 4.08 -9.29
C TYR A 267 -9.85 5.28 -9.97
N GLU A 268 -11.17 5.37 -9.84
CA GLU A 268 -11.97 6.50 -10.34
C GLU A 268 -11.96 7.73 -9.41
N ILE A 269 -11.64 7.55 -8.13
CA ILE A 269 -11.48 8.64 -7.15
C ILE A 269 -10.10 9.27 -7.28
N TRP A 270 -9.06 8.44 -7.36
CA TRP A 270 -7.67 8.78 -7.54
C TRP A 270 -6.98 7.64 -8.27
N LYS A 271 -6.62 7.89 -9.52
CA LYS A 271 -5.93 6.90 -10.35
C LYS A 271 -4.60 6.47 -9.72
N ASP A 272 -4.38 5.15 -9.68
CA ASP A 272 -3.15 4.53 -9.19
C ASP A 272 -2.82 4.94 -7.74
N ASN A 273 -3.85 4.95 -6.88
CA ASN A 273 -3.72 5.33 -5.49
C ASN A 273 -2.98 4.24 -4.68
N PRO A 274 -2.12 4.62 -3.72
CA PRO A 274 -1.53 3.68 -2.78
C PRO A 274 -2.62 3.04 -1.93
N GLU A 275 -2.46 1.75 -1.60
CA GLU A 275 -3.45 1.01 -0.83
C GLU A 275 -2.90 0.34 0.43
N LYS A 276 -2.49 -0.93 0.32
CA LYS A 276 -2.03 -1.70 1.46
C LYS A 276 -0.52 -1.74 1.50
N VAL A 277 0.02 -2.04 2.67
CA VAL A 277 1.45 -2.13 2.90
C VAL A 277 1.77 -3.36 3.72
N PHE A 278 2.98 -3.90 3.55
CA PHE A 278 3.48 -4.91 4.46
C PHE A 278 4.17 -4.24 5.65
N GLY A 279 3.57 -4.36 6.84
CA GLY A 279 4.01 -3.72 8.06
C GLY A 279 4.87 -4.64 8.95
N LEU A 280 5.96 -4.09 9.47
CA LEU A 280 6.89 -4.73 10.40
C LEU A 280 7.18 -3.77 11.57
N THR A 281 7.43 -4.28 12.77
CA THR A 281 7.97 -3.40 13.82
C THR A 281 9.38 -2.96 13.44
N LYS A 282 9.75 -1.71 13.75
CA LYS A 282 11.12 -1.22 13.54
C LYS A 282 12.15 -2.14 14.22
N GLY A 283 11.86 -2.58 15.44
CA GLY A 283 12.70 -3.49 16.19
C GLY A 283 12.93 -4.84 15.51
N PHE A 284 11.92 -5.39 14.83
CA PHE A 284 12.08 -6.60 14.01
C PHE A 284 13.11 -6.38 12.90
N THR A 285 12.98 -5.28 12.15
CA THR A 285 13.85 -5.00 11.00
C THR A 285 15.29 -4.67 11.38
N GLU A 286 15.51 -4.10 12.56
CA GLU A 286 16.86 -3.86 13.10
C GLU A 286 17.50 -5.14 13.62
N LYS A 287 16.71 -6.06 14.17
CA LYS A 287 17.19 -7.35 14.69
C LYS A 287 17.43 -8.38 13.59
N TYR A 288 16.61 -8.38 12.54
CA TYR A 288 16.65 -9.37 11.45
C TYR A 288 16.71 -8.70 10.06
N PRO A 289 17.78 -7.95 9.76
CA PRO A 289 17.89 -7.19 8.52
C PRO A 289 17.98 -8.07 7.26
N ASN A 290 18.67 -9.21 7.27
CA ASN A 290 18.73 -10.10 6.11
C ASN A 290 17.38 -10.79 5.88
N THR A 291 16.72 -11.27 6.94
CA THR A 291 15.35 -11.81 6.87
C THR A 291 14.40 -10.78 6.25
N THR A 292 14.49 -9.52 6.67
CA THR A 292 13.63 -8.44 6.14
C THR A 292 13.85 -8.24 4.64
N ILE A 293 15.11 -8.18 4.17
CA ILE A 293 15.39 -8.01 2.73
C ILE A 293 14.89 -9.22 1.94
N ARG A 294 15.14 -10.44 2.42
CA ARG A 294 14.69 -11.70 1.81
C ARG A 294 13.17 -11.79 1.70
N LEU A 295 12.47 -11.35 2.73
CA LEU A 295 11.01 -11.23 2.71
C LEU A 295 10.55 -10.29 1.59
N VAL A 296 11.15 -9.11 1.49
CA VAL A 296 10.78 -8.12 0.46
C VAL A 296 11.06 -8.66 -0.94
N LYS A 297 12.15 -9.41 -1.12
CA LYS A 297 12.44 -10.10 -2.40
C LYS A 297 11.31 -11.06 -2.79
N ALA A 298 10.83 -11.88 -1.85
CA ALA A 298 9.75 -12.83 -2.10
C ALA A 298 8.45 -12.12 -2.51
N LEU A 299 8.11 -11.03 -1.81
CA LEU A 299 6.91 -10.24 -2.10
C LEU A 299 6.99 -9.50 -3.45
N ILE A 300 8.14 -8.94 -3.81
CA ILE A 300 8.34 -8.32 -5.13
C ILE A 300 8.11 -9.34 -6.25
N ARG A 301 8.66 -10.55 -6.12
CA ARG A 301 8.44 -11.63 -7.10
C ARG A 301 6.97 -12.02 -7.21
N ALA A 302 6.26 -12.09 -6.08
CA ALA A 302 4.84 -12.38 -6.07
C ALA A 302 4.02 -11.29 -6.75
N GLY A 303 4.32 -10.01 -6.48
CA GLY A 303 3.70 -8.87 -7.17
C GLY A 303 3.92 -8.93 -8.68
N LYS A 304 5.17 -9.15 -9.12
CA LYS A 304 5.49 -9.29 -10.54
C LYS A 304 4.72 -10.43 -11.19
N TRP A 305 4.66 -11.58 -10.53
CA TRP A 305 3.93 -12.74 -11.03
C TRP A 305 2.43 -12.44 -11.19
N LEU A 306 1.83 -11.71 -10.25
CA LEU A 306 0.41 -11.32 -10.33
C LEU A 306 0.10 -10.46 -11.56
N ASP A 307 1.03 -9.60 -11.98
CA ASP A 307 0.84 -8.63 -13.06
C ASP A 307 1.45 -9.07 -14.40
N GLU A 308 2.05 -10.25 -14.45
CA GLU A 308 2.79 -10.76 -15.62
C GLU A 308 1.91 -10.90 -16.87
N ASN A 309 2.47 -10.54 -18.03
CA ASN A 309 1.84 -10.64 -19.35
C ASN A 309 0.40 -10.10 -19.38
N ASP A 310 0.20 -8.86 -18.93
CA ASP A 310 -1.11 -8.20 -18.86
C ASP A 310 -2.14 -9.01 -18.05
N ASN A 311 -1.77 -9.37 -16.82
CA ASN A 311 -2.60 -10.09 -15.85
C ASN A 311 -2.91 -11.56 -16.23
N ALA A 312 -2.08 -12.21 -17.06
CA ALA A 312 -2.29 -13.60 -17.50
C ALA A 312 -2.39 -14.62 -16.35
N ASN A 313 -1.73 -14.33 -15.24
CA ASN A 313 -1.67 -15.19 -14.05
C ASN A 313 -2.85 -14.98 -13.07
N ARG A 314 -3.66 -13.92 -13.25
CA ARG A 314 -4.75 -13.61 -12.32
C ARG A 314 -5.81 -14.70 -12.17
N PRO A 315 -6.23 -15.43 -13.22
CA PRO A 315 -7.17 -16.54 -13.06
C PRO A 315 -6.66 -17.63 -12.10
N GLU A 316 -5.35 -17.93 -12.10
CA GLU A 316 -4.77 -18.85 -11.13
C GLU A 316 -4.72 -18.23 -9.73
N ALA A 317 -4.36 -16.95 -9.62
CA ALA A 317 -4.39 -16.23 -8.34
C ALA A 317 -5.79 -16.26 -7.71
N VAL A 318 -6.84 -16.03 -8.49
CA VAL A 318 -8.24 -16.11 -8.02
C VAL A 318 -8.55 -17.49 -7.46
N LYS A 319 -8.14 -18.56 -8.16
CA LYS A 319 -8.35 -19.94 -7.69
C LYS A 319 -7.66 -20.21 -6.34
N ILE A 320 -6.47 -19.65 -6.14
CA ILE A 320 -5.75 -19.72 -4.86
C ILE A 320 -6.54 -18.95 -3.79
N LEU A 321 -6.88 -17.69 -4.05
CA LEU A 321 -7.56 -16.82 -3.08
C LEU A 321 -8.94 -17.33 -2.66
N SER A 322 -9.64 -18.06 -3.53
CA SER A 322 -10.92 -18.69 -3.21
C SER A 322 -10.84 -19.84 -2.20
N GLN A 323 -9.65 -20.35 -1.87
CA GLN A 323 -9.53 -21.38 -0.84
C GLN A 323 -9.84 -20.81 0.56
N SER A 324 -10.43 -21.63 1.43
CA SER A 324 -10.95 -21.19 2.74
C SER A 324 -9.88 -20.67 3.70
N ASN A 325 -8.65 -21.16 3.57
CA ASN A 325 -7.45 -20.71 4.28
C ASN A 325 -6.93 -19.34 3.80
N TYR A 326 -7.41 -18.81 2.67
CA TYR A 326 -7.13 -17.45 2.18
C TYR A 326 -8.38 -16.57 2.31
N VAL A 327 -8.80 -15.88 1.23
CA VAL A 327 -10.00 -15.04 1.23
C VAL A 327 -11.24 -15.92 1.43
N GLY A 328 -11.34 -17.01 0.67
CA GLY A 328 -12.41 -18.02 0.85
C GLY A 328 -13.77 -17.59 0.31
N ALA A 329 -13.81 -16.60 -0.59
CA ALA A 329 -15.01 -16.25 -1.36
C ALA A 329 -15.03 -17.00 -2.69
N ASP A 330 -16.23 -17.12 -3.27
CA ASP A 330 -16.44 -17.83 -4.53
C ASP A 330 -15.56 -17.26 -5.66
N TYR A 331 -15.06 -18.15 -6.52
CA TYR A 331 -14.18 -17.79 -7.63
C TYR A 331 -14.73 -16.64 -8.47
N GLU A 332 -16.01 -16.73 -8.87
CA GLU A 332 -16.66 -15.73 -9.72
C GLU A 332 -16.72 -14.35 -9.06
N VAL A 333 -16.88 -14.29 -7.74
CA VAL A 333 -16.93 -13.03 -6.98
C VAL A 333 -15.55 -12.37 -6.95
N ILE A 334 -14.49 -13.15 -6.70
CA ILE A 334 -13.11 -12.64 -6.70
C ILE A 334 -12.65 -12.30 -8.13
N ALA A 335 -13.04 -13.09 -9.13
CA ALA A 335 -12.67 -12.87 -10.53
C ALA A 335 -13.17 -11.53 -11.07
N ASN A 336 -14.35 -11.10 -10.61
CA ASN A 336 -14.99 -9.84 -10.99
C ASN A 336 -14.22 -8.57 -10.55
N SER A 337 -13.08 -8.68 -9.88
CA SER A 337 -12.16 -7.56 -9.62
C SER A 337 -10.72 -7.88 -9.96
N MET A 338 -10.32 -9.15 -9.86
CA MET A 338 -8.94 -9.57 -10.08
C MET A 338 -8.57 -9.83 -11.55
N THR A 339 -9.55 -9.99 -12.45
CA THR A 339 -9.33 -10.40 -13.86
C THR A 339 -9.57 -9.28 -14.87
N GLY A 340 -9.53 -8.02 -14.43
CA GLY A 340 -9.56 -6.85 -15.31
C GLY A 340 -10.95 -6.40 -15.77
N THR A 341 -11.97 -6.83 -15.03
CA THR A 341 -13.35 -6.34 -15.17
C THR A 341 -13.87 -5.91 -13.82
N PHE A 342 -14.93 -5.12 -13.79
CA PHE A 342 -15.69 -4.77 -12.60
C PHE A 342 -17.18 -4.71 -12.93
N GLU A 343 -18.04 -5.27 -12.07
CA GLU A 343 -19.49 -5.21 -12.25
C GLU A 343 -20.08 -4.22 -11.24
N TYR A 344 -20.67 -3.13 -11.73
CA TYR A 344 -21.24 -2.07 -10.89
C TYR A 344 -22.68 -2.40 -10.48
N GLU A 345 -23.49 -2.85 -11.42
CA GLU A 345 -24.80 -3.45 -11.14
C GLU A 345 -25.01 -4.65 -12.06
N LYS A 346 -25.99 -5.50 -11.73
CA LYS A 346 -26.22 -6.75 -12.47
C LYS A 346 -26.40 -6.47 -13.97
N GLY A 347 -25.45 -6.95 -14.79
CA GLY A 347 -25.43 -6.74 -16.24
C GLY A 347 -24.66 -5.50 -16.71
N ASP A 348 -24.20 -4.63 -15.81
CA ASP A 348 -23.25 -3.55 -16.10
C ASP A 348 -21.83 -3.93 -15.69
N LYS A 349 -21.30 -4.91 -16.42
CA LYS A 349 -19.89 -5.33 -16.33
C LYS A 349 -19.05 -4.50 -17.29
N ARG A 350 -17.99 -3.89 -16.77
CA ARG A 350 -17.08 -3.00 -17.51
C ARG A 350 -15.65 -3.50 -17.42
N SER A 351 -14.82 -3.09 -18.37
CA SER A 351 -13.38 -3.35 -18.32
C SER A 351 -12.71 -2.37 -17.36
N VAL A 352 -11.98 -2.92 -16.39
CA VAL A 352 -11.17 -2.17 -15.41
C VAL A 352 -9.88 -2.97 -15.20
N PRO A 353 -8.97 -3.01 -16.19
CA PRO A 353 -7.80 -3.90 -16.19
C PRO A 353 -6.85 -3.67 -15.01
N ASP A 354 -6.81 -2.43 -14.53
CA ASP A 354 -5.96 -1.98 -13.43
C ASP A 354 -6.77 -1.72 -12.14
N PHE A 355 -7.90 -2.43 -11.96
CA PHE A 355 -8.67 -2.39 -10.71
C PHE A 355 -7.80 -2.77 -9.50
N ASN A 356 -6.91 -3.75 -9.65
CA ASN A 356 -5.81 -4.01 -8.71
C ASN A 356 -4.51 -4.06 -9.51
N VAL A 357 -3.47 -3.37 -9.05
CA VAL A 357 -2.11 -3.45 -9.62
C VAL A 357 -1.13 -3.88 -8.52
N PHE A 358 -0.35 -4.94 -8.76
CA PHE A 358 0.54 -5.52 -7.74
C PHE A 358 2.03 -5.33 -8.03
N PHE A 359 2.42 -4.81 -9.20
CA PHE A 359 3.83 -4.55 -9.54
C PHE A 359 4.04 -3.45 -10.57
N ARG A 360 3.18 -3.39 -11.61
CA ARG A 360 3.30 -2.33 -12.64
C ARG A 360 3.22 -0.94 -12.00
N TYR A 361 3.70 0.07 -12.73
CA TYR A 361 3.67 1.47 -12.29
C TYR A 361 4.39 1.71 -10.95
N ASN A 362 5.37 0.86 -10.62
CA ASN A 362 6.08 0.85 -9.35
C ASN A 362 5.16 0.65 -8.13
N ALA A 363 4.07 -0.12 -8.28
CA ALA A 363 3.06 -0.37 -7.25
C ALA A 363 3.65 -0.83 -5.91
N THR A 364 4.74 -1.59 -5.95
CA THR A 364 5.37 -2.17 -4.77
C THR A 364 6.37 -1.24 -4.06
N TYR A 365 6.76 -0.15 -4.70
CA TYR A 365 7.74 0.78 -4.15
C TYR A 365 7.08 1.70 -3.10
N PRO A 366 7.59 1.75 -1.85
CA PRO A 366 6.99 2.55 -0.80
C PRO A 366 7.41 4.03 -0.90
N TYR A 367 6.73 4.81 -1.75
CA TYR A 367 7.00 6.24 -1.89
C TYR A 367 6.67 7.03 -0.61
N TYR A 368 7.52 8.01 -0.28
CA TYR A 368 7.27 8.97 0.78
C TYR A 368 6.06 9.85 0.49
N SER A 369 5.81 10.21 -0.79
CA SER A 369 4.61 10.97 -1.18
C SER A 369 3.32 10.28 -0.76
N ASP A 370 3.28 8.95 -0.86
CA ASP A 370 2.11 8.14 -0.53
C ASP A 370 1.85 8.22 0.98
N ALA A 371 2.90 8.08 1.79
CA ALA A 371 2.84 8.28 3.24
C ALA A 371 2.41 9.70 3.64
N VAL A 372 2.92 10.72 2.94
CA VAL A 372 2.54 12.11 3.17
C VAL A 372 1.06 12.31 2.90
N TRP A 373 0.48 11.72 1.85
CA TRP A 373 -0.94 11.82 1.57
C TRP A 373 -1.79 11.34 2.76
N TYR A 374 -1.52 10.16 3.31
CA TYR A 374 -2.25 9.67 4.49
C TYR A 374 -2.13 10.59 5.69
N LEU A 375 -0.93 11.12 5.95
CA LEU A 375 -0.72 12.10 7.03
C LEU A 375 -1.51 13.40 6.78
N THR A 376 -1.62 13.86 5.53
CA THR A 376 -2.47 15.01 5.20
C THR A 376 -3.94 14.72 5.45
N GLN A 377 -4.42 13.52 5.13
CA GLN A 377 -5.82 13.13 5.40
C GLN A 377 -6.10 13.01 6.90
N MET A 378 -5.14 12.49 7.69
CA MET A 378 -5.21 12.50 9.15
C MET A 378 -5.30 13.93 9.71
N ARG A 379 -4.60 14.90 9.11
CA ARG A 379 -4.69 16.32 9.49
C ARG A 379 -6.02 16.94 9.06
N ARG A 380 -6.43 16.72 7.82
CA ARG A 380 -7.66 17.24 7.21
C ARG A 380 -8.89 16.84 8.02
N TRP A 381 -8.91 15.62 8.56
CA TRP A 381 -10.07 15.10 9.31
C TRP A 381 -9.92 15.15 10.82
N GLY A 382 -8.79 15.62 11.36
CA GLY A 382 -8.62 15.97 12.78
C GLY A 382 -7.98 14.90 13.67
N GLN A 383 -7.61 13.73 13.13
CA GLN A 383 -6.78 12.75 13.84
C GLN A 383 -5.43 13.36 14.28
N ILE A 384 -4.82 14.17 13.40
CA ILE A 384 -3.75 15.09 13.76
C ILE A 384 -4.39 16.46 14.04
N SER A 385 -4.51 16.81 15.31
CA SER A 385 -5.23 18.03 15.72
C SER A 385 -4.44 19.33 15.54
N GLU A 386 -3.13 19.27 15.36
CA GLU A 386 -2.28 20.45 15.21
C GLU A 386 -1.73 20.58 13.80
N GLN A 387 -1.62 21.80 13.30
CA GLN A 387 -0.83 22.06 12.10
C GLN A 387 0.63 21.64 12.33
N LYS A 388 1.23 21.06 11.30
CA LYS A 388 2.64 20.69 11.27
C LYS A 388 3.32 21.32 10.05
N PRO A 389 4.59 21.72 10.13
CA PRO A 389 5.32 22.19 8.95
C PRO A 389 5.51 21.05 7.95
N ASP A 390 5.68 21.36 6.66
CA ASP A 390 5.89 20.35 5.61
C ASP A 390 7.06 19.38 5.93
N SER A 391 8.12 19.90 6.56
CA SER A 391 9.28 19.10 7.02
C SER A 391 8.94 18.03 8.06
N TRP A 392 7.86 18.18 8.81
CA TRP A 392 7.38 17.15 9.74
C TRP A 392 6.81 15.95 8.97
N TYR A 393 6.01 16.20 7.92
CA TYR A 393 5.44 15.15 7.08
C TYR A 393 6.53 14.33 6.41
N ASP A 394 7.53 14.99 5.82
CA ASP A 394 8.71 14.33 5.24
C ASP A 394 9.45 13.45 6.25
N LYS A 395 9.71 13.99 7.44
CA LYS A 395 10.41 13.25 8.50
C LYS A 395 9.64 12.01 8.94
N ILE A 396 8.32 12.11 9.13
CA ILE A 396 7.50 10.97 9.55
C ILE A 396 7.44 9.93 8.42
N ALA A 397 7.17 10.37 7.18
CA ALA A 397 7.17 9.50 6.00
C ALA A 397 8.47 8.68 5.91
N LYS A 398 9.64 9.32 5.97
CA LYS A 398 10.96 8.65 5.92
C LYS A 398 11.23 7.72 7.09
N SER A 399 10.59 7.95 8.23
CA SER A 399 10.74 7.10 9.41
C SER A 399 9.89 5.83 9.35
N VAL A 400 8.88 5.79 8.47
CA VAL A 400 7.91 4.70 8.36
C VAL A 400 8.06 3.96 7.03
N TYR A 401 8.06 4.67 5.90
CA TYR A 401 8.22 4.08 4.57
C TYR A 401 9.72 3.91 4.31
N ARG A 402 10.13 2.71 3.90
CA ARG A 402 11.54 2.30 3.83
C ARG A 402 11.96 1.81 2.45
N PRO A 403 11.95 2.71 1.44
CA PRO A 403 12.40 2.38 0.09
C PRO A 403 13.90 1.99 0.04
N ASP A 404 14.69 2.34 1.05
CA ASP A 404 16.08 1.91 1.17
C ASP A 404 16.20 0.39 1.42
N ILE A 405 15.23 -0.22 2.11
CA ILE A 405 15.17 -1.68 2.28
C ILE A 405 14.66 -2.31 0.98
N TYR A 406 13.64 -1.71 0.36
CA TYR A 406 13.13 -2.15 -0.95
C TYR A 406 14.23 -2.18 -2.01
N ARG A 407 15.03 -1.11 -2.13
CA ARG A 407 16.13 -0.99 -3.09
C ARG A 407 17.13 -2.14 -2.94
N LYS A 408 17.51 -2.49 -1.71
CA LYS A 408 18.43 -3.64 -1.46
C LYS A 408 17.84 -4.97 -1.94
N ALA A 409 16.54 -5.17 -1.78
CA ALA A 409 15.86 -6.37 -2.27
C ALA A 409 15.80 -6.37 -3.80
N ALA A 410 15.42 -5.26 -4.42
CA ALA A 410 15.35 -5.09 -5.87
C ALA A 410 16.73 -5.30 -6.53
N GLU A 411 17.78 -4.63 -6.03
CA GLU A 411 19.16 -4.77 -6.50
C GLU A 411 19.67 -6.21 -6.40
N ALA A 412 19.27 -6.95 -5.37
CA ALA A 412 19.59 -8.38 -5.25
C ALA A 412 18.82 -9.24 -6.27
N LEU A 413 17.55 -8.96 -6.53
CA LEU A 413 16.78 -9.65 -7.58
C LEU A 413 17.35 -9.39 -8.98
N ILE A 414 17.84 -8.17 -9.24
CA ILE A 414 18.55 -7.80 -10.47
C ILE A 414 19.86 -8.59 -10.57
N ALA A 415 20.68 -8.59 -9.51
CA ALA A 415 21.95 -9.31 -9.50
C ALA A 415 21.79 -10.83 -9.66
N GLU A 416 20.66 -11.38 -9.22
CA GLU A 416 20.28 -12.79 -9.39
C GLU A 416 19.67 -13.10 -10.76
N GLY A 417 19.43 -12.08 -11.60
CA GLY A 417 18.79 -12.24 -12.91
C GLY A 417 17.31 -12.62 -12.85
N LYS A 418 16.65 -12.41 -11.70
CA LYS A 418 15.23 -12.76 -11.50
C LYS A 418 14.28 -11.70 -12.08
N ILE A 419 14.68 -10.42 -12.04
CA ILE A 419 13.89 -9.28 -12.55
C ILE A 419 14.86 -8.30 -13.22
N SER A 420 14.46 -7.71 -14.34
CA SER A 420 15.31 -6.77 -15.06
C SER A 420 15.37 -5.41 -14.34
N ALA A 421 16.47 -4.67 -14.52
CA ALA A 421 16.66 -3.38 -13.85
C ALA A 421 15.66 -2.32 -14.32
N ASP A 422 15.21 -2.39 -15.58
CA ASP A 422 14.22 -1.47 -16.17
C ASP A 422 12.77 -1.71 -15.70
N GLU A 423 12.53 -2.78 -14.93
CA GLU A 423 11.23 -3.05 -14.29
C GLU A 423 11.10 -2.39 -12.91
N PHE A 424 12.13 -1.68 -12.44
CA PHE A 424 12.15 -0.96 -11.17
C PHE A 424 12.26 0.57 -11.39
N PRO A 425 11.97 1.39 -10.36
CA PRO A 425 12.32 2.80 -10.40
C PRO A 425 13.82 2.98 -10.71
N ASP A 426 14.15 4.06 -11.42
CA ASP A 426 15.54 4.48 -11.59
C ASP A 426 16.11 4.93 -10.25
N PHE A 427 16.67 3.98 -9.50
CA PHE A 427 17.12 4.21 -8.13
C PHE A 427 18.22 5.27 -7.99
N ASP A 428 18.91 5.63 -9.07
CA ASP A 428 19.93 6.68 -9.03
C ASP A 428 19.32 8.09 -9.07
N ASN A 429 18.12 8.24 -9.64
CA ASN A 429 17.39 9.50 -9.74
C ASN A 429 16.10 9.54 -8.90
N GLU A 430 15.65 8.41 -8.37
CA GLU A 430 14.44 8.31 -7.56
C GLU A 430 14.62 9.01 -6.20
N THR A 431 13.73 9.96 -5.91
CA THR A 431 13.79 10.79 -4.71
C THR A 431 12.95 10.24 -3.55
N GLY A 432 12.14 9.22 -3.81
CA GLY A 432 11.08 8.73 -2.94
C GLY A 432 9.78 9.52 -3.04
N TYR A 433 9.70 10.55 -3.88
CA TYR A 433 8.49 11.35 -4.09
C TYR A 433 8.00 11.22 -5.53
N ARG A 434 6.75 10.79 -5.69
CA ARG A 434 6.08 10.82 -7.00
C ARG A 434 5.96 12.27 -7.50
N PRO A 435 5.94 12.48 -8.82
CA PRO A 435 5.54 13.75 -9.41
C PRO A 435 4.16 14.20 -8.90
N ALA A 436 3.85 15.49 -9.04
CA ALA A 436 2.54 16.01 -8.67
C ALA A 436 1.41 15.28 -9.43
N GLN A 437 0.46 14.74 -8.70
CA GLN A 437 -0.65 13.94 -9.23
C GLN A 437 -1.89 14.83 -9.39
N THR A 438 -2.55 14.74 -10.55
CA THR A 438 -3.70 15.60 -10.91
C THR A 438 -4.97 14.81 -11.20
N GLU A 439 -4.91 13.48 -11.10
CA GLU A 439 -5.97 12.55 -11.51
C GLU A 439 -6.92 12.22 -10.34
N PHE A 440 -7.20 13.19 -9.47
CA PHE A 440 -8.28 13.09 -8.48
C PHE A 440 -9.63 13.47 -9.10
N ILE A 441 -10.72 12.89 -8.60
CA ILE A 441 -12.10 13.09 -9.09
C ILE A 441 -12.56 14.57 -9.14
N ASP A 442 -11.97 15.42 -8.30
CA ASP A 442 -12.26 16.85 -8.19
C ASP A 442 -11.18 17.75 -8.84
N GLY A 443 -10.16 17.16 -9.48
CA GLY A 443 -9.08 17.86 -10.15
C GLY A 443 -8.08 18.55 -9.21
N VAL A 444 -8.16 18.31 -7.90
CA VAL A 444 -7.18 18.83 -6.95
C VAL A 444 -5.83 18.17 -7.20
N THR A 445 -4.77 18.98 -7.25
CA THR A 445 -3.41 18.49 -7.44
C THR A 445 -2.76 18.13 -6.11
N PHE A 446 -2.24 16.92 -5.98
CA PHE A 446 -1.43 16.49 -4.85
C PHE A 446 0.07 16.53 -5.20
N ASP A 447 0.82 17.39 -4.51
CA ASP A 447 2.29 17.40 -4.51
C ASP A 447 2.76 16.99 -3.11
N GLY A 448 3.34 15.79 -2.99
CA GLY A 448 3.81 15.24 -1.72
C GLY A 448 4.89 16.09 -1.03
N THR A 449 5.53 17.02 -1.74
CA THR A 449 6.50 17.96 -1.16
C THR A 449 5.87 19.21 -0.55
N LYS A 450 4.57 19.46 -0.80
CA LYS A 450 3.82 20.64 -0.32
C LYS A 450 2.51 20.25 0.40
N PRO A 451 2.55 19.42 1.47
CA PRO A 451 1.34 18.90 2.10
C PRO A 451 0.41 19.98 2.67
N ASN A 452 0.93 21.07 3.25
CA ASN A 452 0.07 22.15 3.73
C ASN A 452 -0.70 22.85 2.59
N ALA A 453 -0.06 23.08 1.43
CA ALA A 453 -0.73 23.68 0.28
C ALA A 453 -1.89 22.81 -0.24
N TYR A 454 -1.70 21.49 -0.22
CA TYR A 454 -2.75 20.54 -0.56
C TYR A 454 -3.89 20.50 0.47
N ILE A 455 -3.59 20.56 1.77
CA ILE A 455 -4.64 20.63 2.81
C ILE A 455 -5.49 21.90 2.63
N ASP A 456 -4.84 23.03 2.36
CA ASP A 456 -5.48 24.34 2.26
C ASP A 456 -6.28 24.52 0.96
N SER A 457 -6.12 23.65 -0.04
CA SER A 457 -6.86 23.73 -1.31
C SER A 457 -8.29 23.21 -1.21
N PHE A 458 -8.63 22.42 -0.19
CA PHE A 458 -9.95 21.80 -0.09
C PHE A 458 -11.02 22.76 0.44
N PRO A 459 -12.27 22.67 -0.05
CA PRO A 459 -13.39 23.43 0.54
C PRO A 459 -13.82 22.86 1.90
N ILE A 460 -13.87 21.52 2.03
CA ILE A 460 -14.28 20.79 3.24
C ILE A 460 -13.07 20.04 3.82
N GLY A 461 -12.83 20.23 5.12
CA GLY A 461 -11.66 19.74 5.85
C GLY A 461 -11.09 20.82 6.76
N LEU A 462 -10.30 20.42 7.75
CA LEU A 462 -9.53 21.37 8.56
C LEU A 462 -8.35 21.92 7.76
N LYS A 463 -8.18 23.24 7.78
CA LYS A 463 -7.14 23.97 7.06
C LYS A 463 -6.25 24.74 8.03
N GLY A 464 -5.03 25.07 7.61
CA GLY A 464 -4.08 25.87 8.40
C GLY A 464 -4.07 25.50 9.89
N THR A 465 -4.42 26.46 10.74
CA THR A 465 -4.47 26.32 12.21
C THR A 465 -5.83 25.89 12.77
N GLU A 466 -6.81 25.56 11.94
CA GLU A 466 -8.17 25.20 12.38
C GLU A 466 -8.18 23.92 13.24
N LYS A 467 -9.03 23.92 14.27
CA LYS A 467 -9.27 22.82 15.20
C LYS A 467 -10.76 22.68 15.46
N ILE A 468 -11.20 21.47 15.78
CA ILE A 468 -12.61 21.13 16.10
C ILE A 468 -12.87 21.17 17.58
#